data_AF-A0A2Y4QRC9-F1
#
_entry.id   AF-A0A2Y4QRC9-F1
#
_cell.length_a   1.000
_cell.length_b   1.000
_cell.length_c   1.000
_cell.angle_alpha   90.00
_cell.angle_beta   90.00
_cell.angle_gamma   90.00
#
_symmetry.space_group_name_H-M   'P 1'
#
loop_
_entity.id
_entity.type
_entity.pdbx_description
1 polymer ?
#
loop_
_entity_poly.entity_id
_entity_poly.type
_entity_poly.pdbx_seq_one_letter_code
_entity_poly.pdbx_strand_id
1 'polypeptide(L)'
;MAAIGSIPFERGDEAEGFLIVTAAADQGLVDIHDRRPLVLSPEAAREWMRQDIGGKEASEIATRSCVPANQFTWHPVSRTVGNVKNQGAELIQPVC
;
A
#
# COMPACT_ATOMS: atom_id res chain seq x y z
N MET A 1 -0.20 4.55 -1.31
CA MET A 1 -0.41 3.17 -1.82
C MET A 1 -1.57 3.23 -2.80
N ALA A 2 -1.53 2.43 -3.87
CA ALA A 2 -2.64 2.36 -4.81
C ALA A 2 -3.86 1.67 -4.18
N ALA A 3 -5.05 2.19 -4.46
CA ALA A 3 -6.32 1.65 -3.98
C ALA A 3 -7.39 1.73 -5.07
N ILE A 4 -8.34 0.80 -5.00
CA ILE A 4 -9.59 0.80 -5.76
C ILE A 4 -10.75 0.73 -4.78
N GLY A 5 -11.90 1.33 -5.10
CA GLY A 5 -13.04 1.34 -4.18
C GLY A 5 -14.33 1.79 -4.82
N SER A 6 -15.41 1.73 -4.04
CA SER A 6 -16.77 2.05 -4.50
C SER A 6 -17.08 3.53 -4.29
N ILE A 7 -17.31 4.29 -5.36
CA ILE A 7 -17.71 5.71 -5.33
C ILE A 7 -19.24 5.87 -5.22
N PRO A 8 -19.79 6.93 -4.59
CA PRO A 8 -19.09 8.07 -3.97
C PRO A 8 -18.52 7.76 -2.57
N PHE A 9 -17.29 8.18 -2.29
CA PHE A 9 -16.59 7.83 -1.04
C PHE A 9 -17.15 8.53 0.20
N GLU A 10 -17.77 9.70 0.02
CA GLU A 10 -18.35 10.53 1.07
C GLU A 10 -19.62 9.93 1.70
N ARG A 11 -20.20 8.87 1.11
CA ARG A 11 -21.42 8.24 1.64
C ARG A 11 -21.19 7.47 2.95
N GLY A 12 -19.94 7.19 3.31
CA GLY A 12 -19.60 6.50 4.56
C GLY A 12 -20.15 5.08 4.63
N ASP A 13 -20.10 4.35 3.52
CA ASP A 13 -20.63 3.00 3.43
C ASP A 13 -19.87 2.02 4.33
N GLU A 14 -20.60 1.23 5.13
CA GLU A 14 -19.99 0.24 6.03
C GLU A 14 -19.65 -1.08 5.33
N ALA A 15 -20.25 -1.37 4.18
CA ALA A 15 -20.04 -2.61 3.42
C ALA A 15 -19.12 -2.40 2.21
N GLU A 16 -19.21 -1.23 1.56
CA GLU A 16 -18.50 -0.92 0.34
C GLU A 16 -17.45 0.18 0.54
N GLY A 17 -16.23 -0.23 0.89
CA GLY A 17 -15.10 0.68 1.08
C GLY A 17 -14.10 0.68 -0.09
N PHE A 18 -12.84 0.55 0.27
CA PHE A 18 -11.71 0.46 -0.65
C PHE A 18 -10.85 -0.75 -0.32
N LEU A 19 -10.05 -1.17 -1.30
CA LEU A 19 -9.05 -2.22 -1.15
C LEU A 19 -7.68 -1.66 -1.51
N ILE A 20 -6.67 -2.08 -0.76
CA ILE A 20 -5.26 -1.83 -1.10
C ILE A 20 -4.85 -2.83 -2.18
N VAL A 21 -4.35 -2.33 -3.31
CA VAL A 21 -3.82 -3.17 -4.39
C VAL A 21 -2.49 -3.79 -3.94
N THR A 22 -2.28 -5.07 -4.22
CA THR A 22 -1.05 -5.79 -3.83
C THR A 22 -0.25 -6.26 -5.04
N ALA A 23 1.08 -6.27 -4.88
CA ALA A 23 2.05 -6.82 -5.81
C ALA A 23 2.80 -8.00 -5.15
N ALA A 24 3.50 -8.80 -5.95
CA ALA A 24 4.44 -9.77 -5.41
C ALA A 24 5.55 -9.03 -4.63
N ALA A 25 5.99 -9.61 -3.51
CA ALA A 25 7.24 -9.19 -2.90
C ALA A 25 8.40 -9.58 -3.81
N ASP A 26 9.49 -8.81 -3.74
CA ASP A 26 10.71 -9.07 -4.48
C ASP A 26 11.91 -8.77 -3.57
N GLN A 27 13.06 -9.36 -3.89
CA GLN A 27 14.31 -9.20 -3.15
C GLN A 27 14.12 -9.49 -1.64
N GLY A 28 14.79 -8.74 -0.76
CA GLY A 28 14.78 -8.97 0.69
C GLY A 28 13.42 -8.80 1.37
N LEU A 29 12.38 -8.30 0.68
CA LEU A 29 11.02 -8.28 1.23
C LEU A 29 10.38 -9.67 1.25
N VAL A 30 10.81 -10.59 0.38
CA VAL A 30 10.30 -11.97 0.33
C VAL A 30 10.63 -12.73 1.62
N ASP A 31 11.74 -12.39 2.29
CA ASP A 31 12.13 -12.96 3.57
C ASP A 31 11.15 -12.59 4.71
N ILE A 32 10.31 -11.57 4.51
CA ILE A 32 9.28 -11.13 5.46
C ILE A 32 7.92 -11.70 5.08
N HIS A 33 7.51 -11.55 3.81
CA HIS A 33 6.22 -12.02 3.28
C HIS A 33 6.26 -12.08 1.75
N ASP A 34 5.47 -12.96 1.14
CA ASP A 34 5.37 -13.15 -0.32
C ASP A 34 4.62 -12.03 -1.08
N ARG A 35 3.93 -11.13 -0.36
CA ARG A 35 3.08 -10.06 -0.91
C ARG A 35 3.43 -8.72 -0.29
N ARG A 36 3.22 -7.65 -1.05
CA ARG A 36 3.39 -6.27 -0.57
C ARG A 36 2.34 -5.34 -1.16
N PRO A 37 2.07 -4.18 -0.54
CA PRO A 37 1.25 -3.14 -1.16
C PRO A 37 1.87 -2.62 -2.46
N LEU A 38 1.03 -2.26 -3.43
CA LEU A 38 1.45 -1.51 -4.61
C LEU A 38 1.73 -0.05 -4.21
N VAL A 39 3.01 0.29 -4.05
CA VAL A 39 3.47 1.64 -3.74
C VAL A 39 3.82 2.37 -5.03
N LEU A 40 3.26 3.56 -5.23
CA LEU A 40 3.52 4.42 -6.39
C LEU A 40 4.39 5.61 -5.98
N SER A 41 5.17 6.14 -6.93
CA SER A 41 5.82 7.45 -6.75
C SER A 41 4.76 8.56 -6.61
N PRO A 42 5.12 9.73 -6.03
CA PRO A 42 4.18 10.85 -5.93
C PRO A 42 3.57 11.27 -7.28
N GLU A 43 4.36 11.25 -8.35
CA GLU A 43 3.94 11.59 -9.71
C GLU A 43 2.90 10.60 -10.23
N ALA A 44 3.20 9.30 -10.10
CA ALA A 44 2.31 8.25 -10.55
C ALA A 44 1.02 8.17 -9.72
N ALA A 45 1.09 8.50 -8.42
CA ALA A 45 -0.10 8.60 -7.57
C ALA A 45 -1.04 9.71 -8.05
N ARG A 46 -0.52 10.84 -8.54
CA ARG A 46 -1.34 11.91 -9.12
C ARG A 46 -2.05 11.45 -10.38
N GLU A 47 -1.34 10.77 -11.29
CA GLU A 47 -1.96 10.22 -12.50
C GLU A 47 -2.99 9.13 -12.17
N TRP A 48 -2.70 8.26 -11.18
CA TRP A 48 -3.63 7.21 -10.74
C TRP A 48 -5.00 7.74 -10.30
N MET A 49 -5.07 8.94 -9.72
CA MET A 49 -6.30 9.53 -9.20
C MET A 49 -7.15 10.25 -10.25
N ARG A 50 -6.66 10.38 -11.48
CA ARG A 50 -7.38 11.07 -12.55
C ARG A 50 -8.64 10.31 -12.96
N GLN A 51 -9.74 11.04 -13.13
CA GLN A 51 -11.03 10.47 -13.54
C GLN A 51 -11.14 10.28 -15.07
N ASP A 52 -10.26 10.95 -15.83
CA ASP A 52 -10.26 10.95 -17.29
C ASP A 52 -9.33 9.88 -17.90
N ILE A 53 -8.70 9.04 -17.06
CA ILE A 53 -7.88 7.91 -17.52
C ILE A 53 -8.69 6.60 -17.50
N GLY A 54 -8.48 5.76 -18.50
CA GLY A 54 -9.11 4.45 -18.58
C GLY A 54 -8.37 3.38 -17.76
N GLY A 55 -9.03 2.23 -17.53
CA GLY A 55 -8.44 1.12 -16.78
C GLY A 55 -7.13 0.57 -17.39
N LYS A 56 -6.96 0.69 -18.71
CA LYS A 56 -5.69 0.34 -19.38
C LYS A 56 -4.55 1.25 -18.95
N GLU A 57 -4.77 2.56 -18.96
CA GLU A 57 -3.75 3.55 -18.55
C GLU A 57 -3.42 3.40 -17.07
N ALA A 58 -4.42 3.17 -16.21
CA ALA A 58 -4.21 2.85 -14.80
C ALA A 58 -3.35 1.58 -14.62
N SER A 59 -3.58 0.54 -15.42
CA SER A 59 -2.76 -0.68 -15.39
C SER A 59 -1.31 -0.45 -15.82
N GLU A 60 -1.09 0.42 -16.81
CA GLU A 60 0.25 0.83 -17.24
C GLU A 60 0.97 1.62 -16.14
N ILE A 61 0.27 2.53 -15.45
CA ILE A 61 0.79 3.26 -14.27
C ILE A 61 1.21 2.26 -13.18
N ALA A 62 0.32 1.32 -12.83
CA ALA A 62 0.58 0.32 -11.79
C ALA A 62 1.81 -0.54 -12.08
N THR A 63 2.03 -0.90 -13.35
CA THR A 63 3.15 -1.75 -13.75
C THR A 63 4.47 -0.99 -13.84
N ARG A 64 4.45 0.23 -14.40
CA ARG A 64 5.67 1.00 -14.69
C ARG A 64 6.18 1.83 -13.52
N SER A 65 5.29 2.24 -12.62
CA SER A 65 5.60 3.24 -11.60
C SER A 65 5.56 2.68 -10.17
N CYS A 66 5.60 1.35 -10.06
CA CYS A 66 5.72 0.65 -8.80
C CYS A 66 7.11 0.89 -8.18
N VAL A 67 7.16 1.41 -6.95
CA VAL A 67 8.42 1.68 -6.23
C VAL A 67 9.14 0.34 -5.96
N PRO A 68 10.38 0.14 -6.40
CA PRO A 68 11.06 -1.16 -6.32
C PRO A 68 11.42 -1.56 -4.88
N ALA A 69 11.58 -2.87 -4.64
CA ALA A 69 11.82 -3.44 -3.30
C ALA A 69 13.08 -2.89 -2.60
N ASN A 70 14.13 -2.57 -3.35
CA ASN A 70 15.37 -1.99 -2.82
C ASN A 70 15.24 -0.56 -2.29
N GLN A 71 14.10 0.12 -2.49
CA GLN A 71 13.83 1.43 -1.87
C GLN A 71 13.15 1.31 -0.50
N PHE A 72 12.93 0.09 -0.02
CA PHE A 72 12.33 -0.16 1.29
C PHE A 72 13.39 -0.57 2.30
N THR A 73 13.20 -0.12 3.53
CA THR A 73 13.92 -0.59 4.72
C THR A 73 12.94 -1.24 5.67
N TRP A 74 13.39 -2.23 6.42
CA TRP A 74 12.56 -2.93 7.40
C TRP A 74 13.39 -3.32 8.62
N HIS A 75 12.70 -3.50 9.74
CA HIS A 75 13.27 -3.96 11.00
C HIS A 75 12.19 -4.68 11.83
N PRO A 76 12.57 -5.61 12.70
CA PRO A 76 11.63 -6.23 13.63
C PRO A 76 11.07 -5.20 14.61
N VAL A 77 9.79 -5.34 14.96
CA VAL A 77 9.09 -4.50 15.95
C VAL A 77 8.47 -5.37 17.03
N SER A 78 8.01 -4.73 18.11
CA SER A 78 7.35 -5.42 19.21
C SER A 78 6.06 -6.13 18.75
N ARG A 79 5.83 -7.34 19.26
CA ARG A 79 4.59 -8.10 19.02
C ARG A 79 3.33 -7.38 19.52
N THR A 80 3.48 -6.35 20.37
CA THR A 80 2.37 -5.52 20.84
C THR A 80 1.58 -4.87 19.70
N VAL A 81 2.20 -4.67 18.53
CA VAL A 81 1.53 -4.13 17.33
C VAL A 81 0.38 -5.03 16.84
N GLY A 82 0.40 -6.33 17.17
CA GLY A 82 -0.66 -7.27 16.79
C GLY A 82 -2.01 -7.04 17.49
N ASN A 83 -2.05 -6.22 18.54
CA ASN A 83 -3.30 -5.82 19.21
C ASN A 83 -3.66 -4.38 18.86
N VAL A 84 -4.75 -4.21 18.10
CA VAL A 84 -5.22 -2.92 17.56
C VAL A 84 -5.58 -1.88 18.63
N LYS A 85 -5.72 -2.27 19.90
CA LYS A 85 -5.94 -1.32 21.01
C LYS A 85 -4.68 -0.49 21.30
N ASN A 86 -3.51 -0.98 20.93
CA ASN A 86 -2.25 -0.25 21.07
C ASN A 86 -2.09 0.71 19.88
N GLN A 87 -1.85 1.99 20.15
CA GLN A 87 -1.73 3.05 19.13
C GLN A 87 -0.52 3.97 19.37
N GLY A 88 0.45 3.53 20.19
CA GLY A 88 1.61 4.33 20.56
C GLY A 88 2.70 4.38 19.48
N ALA A 89 3.51 5.44 19.51
CA ALA A 89 4.58 5.66 18.54
C ALA A 89 5.72 4.62 18.65
N GLU A 90 5.83 3.94 19.79
CA GLU A 90 6.76 2.84 20.02
C GLU A 90 6.51 1.62 19.12
N LEU A 91 5.31 1.48 18.55
CA LEU A 91 4.93 0.31 17.75
C LEU A 91 5.69 0.17 16.43
N ILE A 92 6.30 1.25 15.94
CA ILE A 92 7.16 1.23 14.74
C ILE A 92 8.65 1.28 15.07
N GLN A 93 9.01 1.37 16.35
CA GLN A 93 10.41 1.42 16.77
C GLN A 93 11.04 0.02 16.67
N PRO A 94 12.32 -0.09 16.27
CA PRO A 94 13.02 -1.37 16.27
C PRO A 94 13.08 -1.97 17.67
N VAL A 95 12.88 -3.27 17.78
CA VAL A 95 13.22 -4.02 19.00
C VAL A 95 14.69 -4.45 18.92
N CYS A 96 15.46 -4.14 19.96
CA CYS A 96 16.81 -4.65 20.15
C CYS A 96 16.81 -6.13 20.58
#